data_AF-X1U9P8-F1
#
_entry.id   AF-X1U9P8-F1
#
_cell.length_a   1.000
_cell.length_b   1.000
_cell.length_c   1.000
_cell.angle_alpha   90.00
_cell.angle_beta   90.00
_cell.angle_gamma   90.00
#
_symmetry.space_group_name_H-M   'P 1'
#
loop_
_entity.id
_entity.type
_entity.pdbx_description
1 polymer ?
#
loop_
_entity_poly.entity_id
_entity_poly.type
_entity_poly.pdbx_seq_one_letter_code
_entity_poly.pdbx_strand_id
1 'polypeptide(L)'
;DSDYFNKLCPGYFLIGSCENGHRFSKEIYCGREWCPTCGAKWSAAHQRKFSRWLPKVLQMKQLGYFVIEWPLASRFQLRSKTALEDAGKMIKQVLSGEWEIERRRDRGERISRQRKEDIRAWWFPEGLRRWHFFGDLVKELGEGMKGLAWVDNASESSSGGRGDRYNPHVNVLVSYGFITRGKFRRIKRALRAALQEPDLIVHYGYTREPARMVHALKYITRATFLDWMWAPDVAASIYNFHNAQVWGKWDGEPVWSLDNLEGD
;
A
#
# COMPACT_ATOMS: atom_id res chain seq x y z
N ASP A 1 20.80 -23.91 -6.56
CA ASP A 1 20.79 -23.49 -5.14
C ASP A 1 19.46 -23.69 -4.46
N SER A 2 19.24 -24.90 -3.93
CA SER A 2 18.09 -25.24 -3.07
C SER A 2 18.11 -24.52 -1.71
N ASP A 3 19.24 -23.92 -1.35
CA ASP A 3 19.45 -23.27 -0.05
C ASP A 3 18.89 -21.84 0.01
N TYR A 4 18.52 -21.24 -1.14
CA TYR A 4 17.95 -19.89 -1.21
C TYR A 4 16.59 -19.77 -0.49
N PHE A 5 15.75 -20.79 -0.60
CA PHE A 5 14.43 -20.80 0.05
C PHE A 5 14.50 -21.20 1.53
N ASN A 6 15.53 -21.91 1.97
CA ASN A 6 15.62 -22.52 3.30
C ASN A 6 16.43 -21.72 4.34
N LYS A 7 17.01 -20.55 3.99
CA LYS A 7 17.72 -19.70 4.97
C LYS A 7 16.83 -19.30 6.16
N LEU A 8 17.36 -19.45 7.38
CA LEU A 8 16.73 -19.02 8.63
C LEU A 8 16.57 -17.48 8.68
N CYS A 9 15.43 -16.98 9.20
CA CYS A 9 15.14 -15.55 9.48
C CYS A 9 14.89 -15.40 11.00
N PRO A 10 15.49 -14.40 11.68
CA PRO A 10 16.55 -13.51 11.21
C PRO A 10 17.87 -14.27 11.02
N GLY A 11 18.58 -14.01 9.91
CA GLY A 11 19.82 -14.72 9.59
C GLY A 11 21.09 -14.02 10.07
N TYR A 12 21.01 -12.71 10.35
CA TYR A 12 22.17 -11.87 10.66
C TYR A 12 21.82 -10.78 11.69
N PHE A 13 22.85 -10.27 12.36
CA PHE A 13 22.78 -9.15 13.29
C PHE A 13 23.82 -8.09 12.91
N LEU A 14 23.41 -6.82 12.87
CA LEU A 14 24.34 -5.69 12.86
C LEU A 14 24.70 -5.36 14.30
N ILE A 15 25.96 -5.49 14.66
CA ILE A 15 26.49 -5.10 15.98
C ILE A 15 27.16 -3.74 15.84
N GLY A 16 26.88 -2.83 16.77
CA GLY A 16 27.47 -1.49 16.77
C GLY A 16 27.62 -0.93 18.17
N SER A 17 28.27 0.22 18.27
CA SER A 17 28.40 0.99 19.49
C SER A 17 28.18 2.47 19.21
N CYS A 18 27.55 3.20 20.13
CA CYS A 18 27.49 4.66 20.06
C CYS A 18 28.72 5.30 20.71
N GLU A 19 28.89 6.61 20.50
CA GLU A 19 29.99 7.41 21.06
C GLU A 19 30.05 7.33 22.60
N ASN A 20 28.92 7.11 23.27
CA ASN A 20 28.83 6.94 24.72
C ASN A 20 29.13 5.51 25.20
N GLY A 21 29.64 4.62 24.34
CA GLY A 21 30.03 3.26 24.71
C GLY A 21 28.89 2.25 24.84
N HIS A 22 27.63 2.64 24.63
CA HIS A 22 26.52 1.69 24.58
C HIS A 22 26.65 0.77 23.37
N ARG A 23 26.63 -0.55 23.61
CA ARG A 23 26.62 -1.56 22.56
C ARG A 23 25.18 -1.88 22.17
N PHE A 24 24.92 -1.99 20.88
CA PHE A 24 23.62 -2.39 20.37
C PHE A 24 23.79 -3.50 19.33
N SER A 25 22.76 -4.34 19.21
CA SER A 25 22.61 -5.27 18.11
C SER A 25 21.28 -5.02 17.41
N LYS A 26 21.25 -5.19 16.08
CA LYS A 26 20.07 -5.00 15.26
C LYS A 26 19.88 -6.19 14.34
N GLU A 27 18.80 -6.93 14.55
CA GLU A 27 18.41 -8.03 13.67
C GLU A 27 18.17 -7.56 12.23
N ILE A 28 18.75 -8.30 11.28
CA ILE A 28 18.51 -8.17 9.84
C ILE A 28 17.55 -9.28 9.39
N TYR A 29 16.41 -8.86 8.87
CA TYR A 29 15.41 -9.77 8.30
C TYR A 29 15.66 -10.00 6.81
N CYS A 30 15.26 -11.17 6.32
CA CYS A 30 15.62 -11.65 4.97
C CYS A 30 14.95 -10.92 3.80
N GLY A 31 14.01 -9.99 4.03
CA GLY A 31 13.33 -9.24 2.97
C GLY A 31 12.39 -10.05 2.07
N ARG A 32 12.21 -11.35 2.32
CA ARG A 32 11.27 -12.23 1.60
C ARG A 32 9.86 -12.06 2.16
N GLU A 33 8.87 -11.80 1.30
CA GLU A 33 7.47 -11.71 1.74
C GLU A 33 6.93 -13.07 2.23
N TRP A 34 7.38 -14.18 1.62
CA TRP A 34 6.97 -15.57 1.92
C TRP A 34 7.81 -16.26 3.00
N CYS A 35 8.65 -15.53 3.72
CA CYS A 35 9.44 -16.15 4.77
C CYS A 35 8.53 -16.53 5.96
N PRO A 36 8.60 -17.76 6.48
CA PRO A 36 7.69 -18.21 7.54
C PRO A 36 7.83 -17.39 8.83
N THR A 37 9.04 -16.95 9.19
CA THR A 37 9.26 -16.08 10.36
C THR A 37 8.84 -14.64 10.09
N CYS A 38 9.35 -14.08 8.98
CA CYS A 38 9.19 -12.68 8.65
C CYS A 38 7.74 -12.35 8.18
N GLY A 39 7.04 -13.31 7.58
CA GLY A 39 5.65 -13.22 7.10
C GLY A 39 4.60 -13.68 8.11
N ALA A 40 5.00 -14.26 9.25
CA ALA A 40 4.08 -14.63 10.33
C ALA A 40 3.22 -13.44 10.75
N LYS A 41 1.98 -13.73 11.17
CA LYS A 41 1.05 -12.72 11.69
C LYS A 41 1.71 -11.96 12.84
N TRP A 42 1.78 -10.64 12.71
CA TRP A 42 2.39 -9.75 13.71
C TRP A 42 3.86 -10.05 14.03
N SER A 43 4.62 -10.58 13.05
CA SER A 43 6.07 -10.75 13.15
C SER A 43 6.79 -9.43 13.46
N ALA A 44 8.03 -9.50 13.95
CA ALA A 44 8.84 -8.30 14.16
C ALA A 44 9.07 -7.49 12.86
N ALA A 45 9.12 -8.15 11.70
CA ALA A 45 9.19 -7.47 10.40
C ALA A 45 7.89 -6.72 10.07
N HIS A 46 6.73 -7.29 10.40
CA HIS A 46 5.43 -6.61 10.30
C HIS A 46 5.37 -5.41 11.26
N GLN A 47 5.68 -5.61 12.54
CA GLN A 47 5.68 -4.54 13.55
C GLN A 47 6.60 -3.37 13.16
N ARG A 48 7.82 -3.65 12.67
CA ARG A 48 8.72 -2.58 12.16
C ARG A 48 8.12 -1.78 11.00
N LYS A 49 7.39 -2.43 10.09
CA LYS A 49 6.69 -1.73 8.99
C LYS A 49 5.54 -0.88 9.53
N PHE A 50 4.74 -1.44 10.43
CA PHE A 50 3.68 -0.73 11.13
C PHE A 50 4.23 0.52 11.85
N SER A 51 5.25 0.38 12.71
CA SER A 51 5.84 1.49 13.47
C SER A 51 6.46 2.56 12.58
N ARG A 52 6.97 2.23 11.39
CA ARG A 52 7.51 3.22 10.43
C ARG A 52 6.42 4.10 9.80
N TRP A 53 5.23 3.54 9.63
CA TRP A 53 4.10 4.21 9.00
C TRP A 53 3.15 4.84 10.02
N LEU A 54 3.12 4.35 11.25
CA LEU A 54 2.25 4.86 12.30
C LEU A 54 2.39 6.38 12.50
N PRO A 55 3.58 6.99 12.63
CA PRO A 55 3.70 8.44 12.78
C PRO A 55 3.05 9.25 11.65
N LYS A 56 2.96 8.68 10.44
CA LYS A 56 2.32 9.31 9.28
C LYS A 56 0.81 9.19 9.37
N VAL A 57 0.32 8.01 9.77
CA VAL A 57 -1.10 7.78 10.02
C VAL A 57 -1.62 8.62 11.19
N LEU A 58 -0.80 8.89 12.21
CA LEU A 58 -1.14 9.81 13.30
C LEU A 58 -1.34 11.26 12.83
N GLN A 59 -0.77 11.67 11.69
CA GLN A 59 -0.98 12.99 11.08
C GLN A 59 -2.31 13.06 10.28
N MET A 60 -2.97 11.92 10.04
CA MET A 60 -4.22 11.86 9.28
C MET A 60 -5.43 12.13 10.19
N LYS A 61 -6.10 13.27 9.99
CA LYS A 61 -7.41 13.54 10.65
C LYS A 61 -8.49 12.57 10.21
N GLN A 62 -8.41 12.11 8.97
CA GLN A 62 -9.28 11.12 8.37
C GLN A 62 -8.42 10.25 7.46
N LEU A 63 -8.65 8.95 7.49
CA LEU A 63 -7.88 7.98 6.71
C LEU A 63 -8.75 7.54 5.56
N GLY A 64 -8.29 7.83 4.35
CA GLY A 64 -8.82 7.32 3.11
C GLY A 64 -8.03 6.09 2.69
N TYR A 65 -8.72 5.09 2.18
CA TYR A 65 -8.16 3.80 1.83
C TYR A 65 -8.61 3.40 0.43
N PHE A 66 -7.67 3.35 -0.51
CA PHE A 66 -7.92 2.76 -1.83
C PHE A 66 -7.44 1.31 -1.86
N VAL A 67 -8.23 0.49 -2.57
CA VAL A 67 -7.77 -0.80 -3.09
C VAL A 67 -7.87 -0.74 -4.60
N ILE A 68 -6.72 -0.87 -5.27
CA ILE A 68 -6.60 -0.82 -6.73
C ILE A 68 -6.24 -2.22 -7.21
N GLU A 69 -7.14 -2.83 -7.97
CA GLU A 69 -7.05 -4.22 -8.40
C GLU A 69 -7.18 -4.33 -9.93
N TRP A 70 -6.44 -5.29 -10.48
CA TRP A 70 -6.51 -5.63 -11.90
C TRP A 70 -7.55 -6.74 -12.15
N PRO A 71 -8.29 -6.65 -13.26
CA PRO A 71 -9.16 -7.74 -13.68
C PRO A 71 -8.35 -9.02 -13.88
N LEU A 72 -9.01 -10.17 -13.68
CA LEU A 72 -8.35 -11.49 -13.67
C LEU A 72 -7.43 -11.73 -14.88
N ALA A 73 -7.85 -11.30 -16.08
CA ALA A 73 -7.10 -11.46 -17.32
C ALA A 73 -5.76 -10.71 -17.33
N SER A 74 -5.68 -9.56 -16.65
CA SER A 74 -4.51 -8.69 -16.67
C SER A 74 -3.52 -8.96 -15.53
N ARG A 75 -3.95 -9.69 -14.48
CA ARG A 75 -3.11 -9.98 -13.31
C ARG A 75 -1.79 -10.68 -13.66
N PHE A 76 -1.77 -11.51 -14.71
CA PHE A 76 -0.56 -12.21 -15.14
C PHE A 76 0.58 -11.25 -15.53
N GLN A 77 0.25 -10.05 -16.01
CA GLN A 77 1.24 -9.04 -16.41
C GLN A 77 2.01 -8.46 -15.21
N LEU A 78 1.47 -8.60 -13.98
CA LEU A 78 2.05 -8.04 -12.75
C LEU A 78 2.99 -8.99 -12.01
N ARG A 79 3.49 -10.05 -12.66
CA ARG A 79 4.30 -11.08 -12.00
C ARG A 79 5.78 -10.73 -11.88
N SER A 80 6.23 -9.68 -12.56
CA SER A 80 7.62 -9.21 -12.51
C SER A 80 7.77 -8.01 -11.59
N LYS A 81 8.94 -7.91 -10.95
CA LYS A 81 9.33 -6.74 -10.14
C LYS A 81 9.17 -5.43 -10.93
N THR A 82 9.63 -5.38 -12.18
CA THR A 82 9.53 -4.19 -13.04
C THR A 82 8.09 -3.78 -13.29
N ALA A 83 7.20 -4.73 -13.62
CA ALA A 83 5.79 -4.40 -13.86
C ALA A 83 5.11 -3.85 -12.58
N LEU A 84 5.42 -4.42 -11.41
CA LEU A 84 4.91 -3.93 -10.12
C LEU A 84 5.48 -2.55 -9.74
N GLU A 85 6.74 -2.28 -10.09
CA GLU A 85 7.39 -0.98 -9.90
C GLU A 85 6.73 0.09 -10.78
N ASP A 86 6.55 -0.20 -12.07
CA ASP A 86 5.98 0.71 -13.05
C ASP A 86 4.52 1.03 -12.76
N ALA A 87 3.68 0.01 -12.55
CA ALA A 87 2.28 0.19 -12.17
C ALA A 87 2.17 0.97 -10.86
N GLY A 88 3.03 0.64 -9.91
CA GLY A 88 3.09 1.33 -8.63
C GLY A 88 3.48 2.80 -8.73
N LYS A 89 4.47 3.12 -9.56
CA LYS A 89 4.92 4.49 -9.86
C LYS A 89 3.80 5.27 -10.52
N MET A 90 3.10 4.65 -11.47
CA MET A 90 1.99 5.28 -12.17
C MET A 90 0.81 5.59 -11.23
N ILE A 91 0.45 4.67 -10.33
CA ILE A 91 -0.57 4.91 -9.29
C ILE A 91 -0.18 6.11 -8.43
N LYS A 92 1.08 6.19 -7.97
CA LYS A 92 1.57 7.35 -7.22
C LYS A 92 1.43 8.62 -8.04
N GLN A 93 1.88 8.65 -9.30
CA GLN A 93 1.83 9.84 -10.15
C GLN A 93 0.38 10.33 -10.37
N VAL A 94 -0.57 9.40 -10.55
CA VAL A 94 -1.99 9.76 -10.66
C VAL A 94 -2.50 10.33 -9.34
N LEU A 95 -2.33 9.61 -8.23
CA LEU A 95 -2.88 10.01 -6.93
C LEU A 95 -2.22 11.26 -6.35
N SER A 96 -0.97 11.57 -6.72
CA SER A 96 -0.27 12.81 -6.36
C SER A 96 -0.64 14.00 -7.27
N GLY A 97 -1.32 13.75 -8.39
CA GLY A 97 -1.63 14.74 -9.42
C GLY A 97 -0.48 15.03 -10.39
N GLU A 98 0.67 14.37 -10.25
CA GLU A 98 1.81 14.51 -11.18
C GLU A 98 1.46 14.10 -12.60
N TRP A 99 0.69 13.01 -12.76
CA TRP A 99 0.25 12.53 -14.07
C TRP A 99 -0.63 13.55 -14.80
N GLU A 100 -1.52 14.23 -14.09
CA GLU A 100 -2.38 15.28 -14.66
C GLU A 100 -1.55 16.50 -15.10
N ILE A 101 -0.48 16.83 -14.35
CA ILE A 101 0.46 17.90 -14.71
C ILE A 101 1.26 17.52 -15.96
N GLU A 102 1.78 16.30 -16.03
CA GLU A 102 2.52 15.78 -17.19
C GLU A 102 1.64 15.79 -18.44
N ARG A 103 0.44 15.21 -18.36
CA ARG A 103 -0.52 15.17 -19.48
C ARG A 103 -0.89 16.56 -20.01
N ARG A 104 -1.00 17.56 -19.13
CA ARG A 104 -1.27 18.94 -19.55
C ARG A 104 -0.09 19.57 -20.28
N ARG A 105 1.15 19.32 -19.81
CA ARG A 105 2.37 19.76 -20.49
C ARG A 105 2.51 19.14 -21.87
N ASP A 106 2.17 17.86 -22.01
CA ASP A 106 2.20 17.15 -23.30
C ASP A 106 1.22 17.76 -24.32
N ARG A 107 0.16 18.44 -23.85
CA ARG A 107 -0.76 19.23 -24.69
C ARG A 107 -0.30 20.66 -24.94
N GLY A 108 0.93 21.02 -24.55
CA GLY A 108 1.50 22.36 -24.71
C GLY A 108 1.10 23.37 -23.63
N GLU A 109 0.41 22.96 -22.55
CA GLU A 109 0.06 23.88 -21.46
C GLU A 109 1.33 24.27 -20.67
N ARG A 110 1.64 25.57 -20.60
CA ARG A 110 2.70 26.09 -19.73
C ARG A 110 2.17 26.20 -18.30
N ILE A 111 2.65 25.33 -17.41
CA ILE A 111 2.16 25.24 -16.03
C ILE A 111 3.12 25.96 -15.07
N SER A 112 2.64 27.06 -14.49
CA SER A 112 3.35 27.80 -13.43
C SER A 112 3.41 27.01 -12.12
N ARG A 113 4.23 27.47 -11.16
CA ARG A 113 4.32 26.85 -9.82
C ARG A 113 2.95 26.84 -9.11
N GLN A 114 2.28 28.00 -9.04
CA GLN A 114 0.96 28.12 -8.43
C GLN A 114 -0.03 27.16 -9.08
N ARG A 115 -0.03 27.08 -10.42
CA ARG A 115 -0.94 26.19 -11.14
C ARG A 115 -0.69 24.71 -10.82
N LYS A 116 0.56 24.29 -10.57
CA LYS A 116 0.85 22.93 -10.10
C LYS A 116 0.26 22.67 -8.72
N GLU A 117 0.37 23.63 -7.82
CA GLU A 117 -0.18 23.54 -6.46
C GLU A 117 -1.71 23.43 -6.53
N ASP A 118 -2.36 24.25 -7.37
CA ASP A 118 -3.81 24.17 -7.61
C ASP A 118 -4.22 22.79 -8.15
N ILE A 119 -3.48 22.24 -9.13
CA ILE A 119 -3.76 20.90 -9.66
C ILE A 119 -3.61 19.87 -8.55
N ARG A 120 -2.50 19.87 -7.81
CA ARG A 120 -2.23 18.92 -6.72
C ARG A 120 -3.26 18.99 -5.59
N ALA A 121 -3.83 20.17 -5.32
CA ALA A 121 -4.89 20.34 -4.33
C ALA A 121 -6.17 19.55 -4.66
N TRP A 122 -6.42 19.23 -5.94
CA TRP A 122 -7.51 18.33 -6.33
C TRP A 122 -7.22 16.84 -6.06
N TRP A 123 -5.97 16.48 -5.79
CA TRP A 123 -5.47 15.11 -5.61
C TRP A 123 -5.08 14.84 -4.15
N PHE A 124 -4.11 13.96 -3.91
CA PHE A 124 -3.63 13.57 -2.58
C PHE A 124 -2.13 13.92 -2.46
N PRO A 125 -1.78 15.03 -1.78
CA PRO A 125 -0.39 15.51 -1.73
C PRO A 125 0.56 14.54 -1.03
N GLU A 126 0.02 13.66 -0.18
CA GLU A 126 0.73 12.68 0.62
C GLU A 126 -0.03 11.36 0.64
N GLY A 127 0.73 10.27 0.78
CA GLY A 127 0.13 8.95 0.95
C GLY A 127 1.14 7.83 1.12
N LEU A 128 0.62 6.67 1.49
CA LEU A 128 1.34 5.44 1.75
C LEU A 128 0.77 4.37 0.83
N ARG A 129 1.60 3.62 0.10
CA ARG A 129 1.13 2.54 -0.78
C ARG A 129 1.86 1.24 -0.51
N ARG A 130 1.12 0.13 -0.55
CA ARG A 130 1.70 -1.20 -0.45
C ARG A 130 1.04 -2.20 -1.38
N TRP A 131 1.87 -3.02 -2.03
CA TRP A 131 1.44 -4.20 -2.74
C TRP A 131 1.06 -5.32 -1.79
N HIS A 132 -0.11 -5.90 -2.03
CA HIS A 132 -0.52 -7.23 -1.59
C HIS A 132 -0.62 -8.13 -2.82
N PHE A 133 -0.35 -9.42 -2.67
CA PHE A 133 -0.20 -10.36 -3.79
C PHE A 133 -1.20 -11.50 -3.79
N PHE A 134 -1.71 -11.86 -2.61
CA PHE A 134 -2.65 -12.95 -2.39
C PHE A 134 -3.64 -12.52 -1.33
N GLY A 135 -4.74 -13.25 -1.21
CA GLY A 135 -5.86 -12.92 -0.35
C GLY A 135 -7.12 -12.56 -1.13
N ASP A 136 -8.26 -12.85 -0.51
CA ASP A 136 -9.58 -12.66 -1.09
C ASP A 136 -10.08 -11.26 -0.75
N LEU A 137 -10.04 -10.34 -1.71
CA LEU A 137 -10.49 -8.95 -1.57
C LEU A 137 -11.83 -8.84 -0.82
N VAL A 138 -12.78 -9.76 -1.06
CA VAL A 138 -14.10 -9.73 -0.39
C VAL A 138 -13.96 -10.01 1.11
N LYS A 139 -13.10 -10.96 1.50
CA LYS A 139 -12.74 -11.18 2.91
C LYS A 139 -11.94 -10.02 3.48
N GLU A 140 -11.09 -9.38 2.68
CA GLU A 140 -10.27 -8.25 3.10
C GLU A 140 -11.11 -7.00 3.38
N LEU A 141 -12.05 -6.68 2.48
CA LEU A 141 -13.05 -5.63 2.62
C LEU A 141 -14.07 -5.97 3.72
N GLY A 142 -14.46 -7.24 3.83
CA GLY A 142 -15.46 -7.75 4.75
C GLY A 142 -14.96 -7.91 6.19
N GLU A 143 -14.04 -8.83 6.47
CA GLU A 143 -13.63 -9.16 7.84
C GLU A 143 -12.60 -8.18 8.41
N GLY A 144 -11.65 -7.71 7.58
CA GLY A 144 -10.58 -6.81 8.00
C GLY A 144 -10.95 -5.32 7.98
N MET A 145 -11.94 -4.93 7.18
CA MET A 145 -12.26 -3.52 6.90
C MET A 145 -13.74 -3.17 7.09
N LYS A 146 -14.50 -4.00 7.81
CA LYS A 146 -15.92 -3.83 8.19
C LYS A 146 -16.28 -2.43 8.72
N GLY A 147 -15.31 -1.71 9.29
CA GLY A 147 -15.50 -0.39 9.87
C GLY A 147 -15.29 0.80 8.93
N LEU A 148 -14.94 0.58 7.66
CA LEU A 148 -14.78 1.68 6.69
C LEU A 148 -16.12 2.05 6.03
N ALA A 149 -16.32 3.34 5.80
CA ALA A 149 -17.42 3.83 4.98
C ALA A 149 -17.02 3.76 3.50
N TRP A 150 -17.66 2.87 2.74
CA TRP A 150 -17.36 2.59 1.33
C TRP A 150 -18.17 3.48 0.38
N VAL A 151 -17.53 3.99 -0.67
CA VAL A 151 -18.19 4.88 -1.66
C VAL A 151 -19.07 4.11 -2.65
N ASP A 152 -18.67 2.90 -3.04
CA ASP A 152 -19.45 1.98 -3.87
C ASP A 152 -19.58 0.64 -3.13
N ASN A 153 -20.77 0.02 -3.12
CA ASN A 153 -20.91 -1.36 -2.67
C ASN A 153 -20.05 -2.26 -3.58
N ALA A 154 -19.37 -3.25 -3.02
CA ALA A 154 -18.41 -4.12 -3.71
C ALA A 154 -19.06 -5.10 -4.72
N SER A 155 -19.91 -4.60 -5.62
CA SER A 155 -20.57 -5.37 -6.68
C SER A 155 -19.65 -5.69 -7.86
N GLU A 156 -18.45 -5.12 -7.90
CA GLU A 156 -17.40 -5.42 -8.90
C GLU A 156 -16.37 -6.46 -8.40
N SER A 157 -16.76 -7.34 -7.47
CA SER A 157 -15.86 -8.42 -7.02
C SER A 157 -15.98 -9.65 -7.93
N SER A 158 -14.83 -10.19 -8.33
CA SER A 158 -14.78 -11.48 -9.03
C SER A 158 -15.11 -12.59 -8.03
N SER A 159 -16.32 -13.13 -8.13
CA SER A 159 -16.82 -14.19 -7.27
C SER A 159 -15.99 -15.47 -7.44
N GLY A 160 -15.23 -15.80 -6.39
CA GLY A 160 -14.65 -17.12 -6.19
C GLY A 160 -13.13 -17.10 -6.18
N GLY A 161 -12.53 -17.27 -5.01
CA GLY A 161 -11.10 -17.49 -4.85
C GLY A 161 -10.72 -17.89 -3.43
N ARG A 162 -10.24 -19.12 -3.24
CA ARG A 162 -9.44 -19.46 -2.06
C ARG A 162 -8.25 -18.48 -1.98
N GLY A 163 -7.79 -18.17 -0.77
CA GLY A 163 -6.74 -17.16 -0.53
C GLY A 163 -5.36 -17.48 -1.09
N ASP A 164 -5.23 -18.59 -1.83
CA ASP A 164 -4.03 -19.10 -2.51
C ASP A 164 -3.90 -18.60 -3.96
N ARG A 165 -4.92 -17.90 -4.50
CA ARG A 165 -4.84 -17.34 -5.85
C ARG A 165 -4.09 -16.02 -5.89
N TYR A 166 -3.23 -15.91 -6.89
CA TYR A 166 -2.52 -14.67 -7.18
C TYR A 166 -3.51 -13.53 -7.51
N ASN A 167 -3.56 -12.53 -6.63
CA ASN A 167 -4.42 -11.36 -6.71
C ASN A 167 -3.61 -10.10 -6.36
N PRO A 168 -2.72 -9.64 -7.27
CA PRO A 168 -1.92 -8.45 -7.03
C PRO A 168 -2.82 -7.21 -6.99
N HIS A 169 -2.80 -6.52 -5.86
CA HIS A 169 -3.53 -5.28 -5.67
C HIS A 169 -2.72 -4.29 -4.84
N VAL A 170 -2.95 -3.00 -5.07
CA VAL A 170 -2.29 -1.92 -4.34
C VAL A 170 -3.24 -1.32 -3.33
N ASN A 171 -2.82 -1.40 -2.07
CA ASN A 171 -3.44 -0.73 -0.96
C ASN A 171 -2.83 0.65 -0.79
N VAL A 172 -3.66 1.70 -0.71
CA VAL A 172 -3.19 3.08 -0.59
C VAL A 172 -3.89 3.80 0.56
N LEU A 173 -3.12 4.39 1.46
CA LEU A 173 -3.61 5.27 2.51
C LEU A 173 -3.35 6.74 2.16
N VAL A 174 -4.35 7.60 2.35
CA VAL A 174 -4.27 9.05 2.14
C VAL A 174 -4.95 9.80 3.28
N SER A 175 -4.49 11.02 3.56
CA SER A 175 -5.12 11.93 4.53
C SER A 175 -6.37 12.58 3.93
N TYR A 176 -7.41 11.79 3.69
CA TYR A 176 -8.65 12.25 3.06
C TYR A 176 -9.85 11.42 3.52
N GLY A 177 -10.95 12.07 3.83
CA GLY A 177 -12.20 11.41 4.20
C GLY A 177 -13.12 11.20 3.00
N PHE A 178 -14.41 11.45 3.18
CA PHE A 178 -15.41 11.31 2.11
C PHE A 178 -14.98 11.91 0.76
N ILE A 179 -15.01 11.09 -0.31
CA ILE A 179 -14.78 11.52 -1.70
C ILE A 179 -16.13 11.65 -2.40
N THR A 180 -16.36 12.81 -3.02
CA THR A 180 -17.56 13.02 -3.85
C THR A 180 -17.54 12.11 -5.09
N ARG A 181 -18.72 11.66 -5.55
CA ARG A 181 -18.85 10.83 -6.77
C ARG A 181 -18.15 11.44 -7.99
N GLY A 182 -18.14 12.76 -8.13
CA GLY A 182 -17.43 13.46 -9.21
C GLY A 182 -15.91 13.30 -9.13
N LYS A 183 -15.33 13.51 -7.94
CA LYS A 183 -13.89 13.31 -7.71
C LYS A 183 -13.51 11.84 -7.88
N PHE A 184 -14.32 10.91 -7.36
CA PHE A 184 -14.03 9.48 -7.46
C PHE A 184 -14.05 8.99 -8.92
N ARG A 185 -15.05 9.37 -9.71
CA ARG A 185 -15.09 9.06 -11.16
C ARG A 185 -13.88 9.61 -11.89
N ARG A 186 -13.41 10.82 -11.54
CA ARG A 186 -12.19 11.40 -12.12
C ARG A 186 -10.95 10.58 -11.77
N ILE A 187 -10.82 10.13 -10.52
CA ILE A 187 -9.72 9.26 -10.07
C ILE A 187 -9.75 7.93 -10.82
N LYS A 188 -10.89 7.23 -10.87
CA LYS A 188 -11.04 5.96 -11.60
C LYS A 188 -10.60 6.12 -13.06
N ARG A 189 -11.10 7.17 -13.74
CA ARG A 189 -10.75 7.45 -15.14
C ARG A 189 -9.26 7.71 -15.35
N ALA A 190 -8.63 8.49 -14.45
CA ALA A 190 -7.21 8.78 -14.55
C ALA A 190 -6.36 7.53 -14.32
N LEU A 191 -6.69 6.71 -13.32
CA LEU A 191 -5.99 5.45 -13.05
C LEU A 191 -6.10 4.48 -14.22
N ARG A 192 -7.32 4.27 -14.75
CA ARG A 192 -7.58 3.41 -15.91
C ARG A 192 -6.79 3.85 -17.14
N ALA A 193 -6.78 5.16 -17.43
CA ALA A 193 -6.02 5.71 -18.55
C ALA A 193 -4.51 5.58 -18.36
N ALA A 194 -4.01 5.87 -17.16
CA ALA A 194 -2.58 5.87 -16.88
C ALA A 194 -1.98 4.46 -16.86
N LEU A 195 -2.74 3.48 -16.35
CA LEU A 195 -2.35 2.07 -16.28
C LEU A 195 -2.70 1.29 -17.56
N GLN A 196 -3.36 1.93 -18.53
CA GLN A 196 -3.84 1.29 -19.76
C GLN A 196 -4.75 0.08 -19.47
N GLU A 197 -5.55 0.19 -18.42
CA GLU A 197 -6.44 -0.88 -17.95
C GLU A 197 -7.87 -0.31 -17.82
N PRO A 198 -8.71 -0.42 -18.87
CA PRO A 198 -10.06 0.16 -18.88
C PRO A 198 -10.98 -0.42 -17.79
N ASP A 199 -10.79 -1.69 -17.45
CA ASP A 199 -11.61 -2.43 -16.49
C ASP A 199 -10.97 -2.48 -15.10
N LEU A 200 -10.02 -1.57 -14.81
CA LEU A 200 -9.38 -1.47 -13.50
C LEU A 200 -10.43 -1.27 -12.41
N ILE A 201 -10.34 -2.12 -11.38
CA ILE A 201 -11.23 -2.10 -10.23
C ILE A 201 -10.60 -1.18 -9.19
N VAL A 202 -11.38 -0.22 -8.69
CA VAL A 202 -10.91 0.75 -7.70
C VAL A 202 -11.98 0.90 -6.62
N HIS A 203 -11.64 0.46 -5.42
CA HIS A 203 -12.45 0.67 -4.22
C HIS A 203 -11.89 1.82 -3.41
N TYR A 204 -12.78 2.53 -2.73
CA TYR A 204 -12.42 3.56 -1.76
C TYR A 204 -13.29 3.49 -0.53
N GLY A 205 -12.64 3.37 0.63
CA GLY A 205 -13.24 3.46 1.95
C GLY A 205 -12.59 4.57 2.75
N TYR A 206 -13.26 5.06 3.80
CA TYR A 206 -12.65 6.00 4.72
C TYR A 206 -13.12 5.80 6.16
N THR A 207 -12.34 6.30 7.11
CA THR A 207 -12.70 6.35 8.53
C THR A 207 -12.13 7.59 9.20
N ARG A 208 -12.79 8.00 10.29
CA ARG A 208 -12.31 9.04 11.23
C ARG A 208 -11.91 8.44 12.58
N GLU A 209 -12.23 7.17 12.82
CA GLU A 209 -12.04 6.52 14.10
C GLU A 209 -10.59 6.02 14.23
N PRO A 210 -9.82 6.51 15.22
CA PRO A 210 -8.42 6.13 15.40
C PRO A 210 -8.18 4.61 15.48
N ALA A 211 -9.04 3.87 16.18
CA ALA A 211 -8.93 2.41 16.29
C ALA A 211 -9.02 1.72 14.91
N ARG A 212 -9.93 2.20 14.06
CA ARG A 212 -10.08 1.70 12.69
C ARG A 212 -8.91 2.11 11.79
N MET A 213 -8.34 3.30 12.00
CA MET A 213 -7.12 3.73 11.30
C MET A 213 -5.94 2.82 11.64
N VAL A 214 -5.76 2.50 12.92
CA VAL A 214 -4.74 1.55 13.39
C VAL A 214 -4.99 0.16 12.80
N HIS A 215 -6.24 -0.30 12.78
CA HIS A 215 -6.58 -1.59 12.20
C HIS A 215 -6.25 -1.63 10.70
N ALA A 216 -6.65 -0.62 9.93
CA ALA A 216 -6.31 -0.51 8.50
C ALA A 216 -4.80 -0.51 8.27
N LEU A 217 -4.04 0.23 9.08
CA LEU A 217 -2.58 0.25 9.00
C LEU A 217 -1.96 -1.12 9.32
N LYS A 218 -2.42 -1.77 10.41
CA LYS A 218 -1.99 -3.12 10.81
C LYS A 218 -2.27 -4.12 9.70
N TYR A 219 -3.45 -4.04 9.10
CA TYR A 219 -3.86 -4.87 7.98
C TYR A 219 -2.94 -4.67 6.76
N ILE A 220 -2.80 -3.43 6.27
CA ILE A 220 -2.03 -3.14 5.06
C ILE A 220 -0.55 -3.49 5.24
N THR A 221 0.00 -3.35 6.45
CA THR A 221 1.41 -3.66 6.73
C THR A 221 1.73 -5.15 6.89
N ARG A 222 0.73 -6.05 6.82
CA ARG A 222 0.95 -7.51 6.88
C ARG A 222 1.60 -8.04 5.59
N ALA A 223 2.26 -9.19 5.64
CA ALA A 223 2.62 -9.93 4.44
C ALA A 223 1.40 -10.72 3.92
N THR A 224 1.22 -10.78 2.61
CA THR A 224 0.13 -11.57 2.01
C THR A 224 0.62 -12.71 1.13
N PHE A 225 1.85 -12.64 0.62
CA PHE A 225 2.48 -13.77 -0.05
C PHE A 225 3.21 -14.61 0.99
N LEU A 226 2.57 -15.65 1.54
CA LEU A 226 3.08 -16.37 2.72
C LEU A 226 3.85 -17.65 2.37
N ASP A 227 3.64 -18.19 1.17
CA ASP A 227 4.29 -19.40 0.70
C ASP A 227 4.74 -19.21 -0.75
N TRP A 228 6.04 -19.33 -1.00
CA TRP A 228 6.61 -19.14 -2.34
C TRP A 228 6.07 -20.15 -3.35
N MET A 229 5.62 -21.32 -2.90
CA MET A 229 5.05 -22.35 -3.76
C MET A 229 3.75 -21.92 -4.43
N TRP A 230 3.06 -20.89 -3.90
CA TRP A 230 1.87 -20.34 -4.55
C TRP A 230 2.19 -19.64 -5.88
N ALA A 231 3.40 -19.09 -6.04
CA ALA A 231 3.88 -18.52 -7.30
C ALA A 231 5.42 -18.44 -7.33
N PRO A 232 6.12 -19.54 -7.65
CA PRO A 232 7.58 -19.60 -7.57
C PRO A 232 8.31 -18.57 -8.43
N ASP A 233 7.79 -18.27 -9.62
CA ASP A 233 8.29 -17.25 -10.53
C ASP A 233 8.14 -15.84 -9.95
N VAL A 234 7.00 -15.55 -9.29
CA VAL A 234 6.79 -14.26 -8.59
C VAL A 234 7.75 -14.17 -7.41
N ALA A 235 7.91 -15.23 -6.61
CA ALA A 235 8.84 -15.25 -5.49
C ALA A 235 10.27 -14.93 -5.96
N ALA A 236 10.75 -15.61 -7.01
CA ALA A 236 12.06 -15.33 -7.58
C ALA A 236 12.19 -13.86 -8.04
N SER A 237 11.14 -13.30 -8.65
CA SER A 237 11.18 -11.93 -9.18
C SER A 237 11.17 -10.85 -8.09
N ILE A 238 10.33 -11.00 -7.06
CA ILE A 238 10.06 -9.93 -6.09
C ILE A 238 10.99 -9.96 -4.87
N TYR A 239 12.05 -10.76 -4.88
CA TYR A 239 13.07 -10.70 -3.84
C TYR A 239 13.63 -9.28 -3.69
N ASN A 240 13.68 -8.77 -2.45
CA ASN A 240 14.05 -7.39 -2.14
C ASN A 240 13.22 -6.31 -2.88
N PHE A 241 12.03 -6.67 -3.37
CA PHE A 241 11.13 -5.68 -3.94
C PHE A 241 10.65 -4.72 -2.83
N HIS A 242 10.75 -3.41 -3.11
CA HIS A 242 10.24 -2.38 -2.22
C HIS A 242 8.72 -2.26 -2.34
N ASN A 243 8.02 -3.24 -1.78
CA ASN A 243 6.57 -3.36 -1.86
C ASN A 243 5.79 -2.30 -1.05
N ALA A 244 6.46 -1.49 -0.23
CA ALA A 244 5.88 -0.44 0.60
C ALA A 244 6.58 0.89 0.33
N GLN A 245 5.84 1.91 -0.11
CA GLN A 245 6.38 3.22 -0.45
C GLN A 245 5.52 4.36 0.12
N VAL A 246 6.14 5.53 0.22
CA VAL A 246 5.54 6.75 0.76
C VAL A 246 5.80 7.89 -0.25
N TRP A 247 4.85 8.81 -0.38
CA TRP A 247 5.07 10.09 -1.06
C TRP A 247 4.50 11.25 -0.24
N GLY A 248 4.86 12.47 -0.66
CA GLY A 248 4.52 13.69 0.06
C GLY A 248 5.46 13.96 1.22
N LYS A 249 5.16 15.04 1.94
CA LYS A 249 5.84 15.41 3.18
C LYS A 249 5.05 14.86 4.37
N TRP A 250 5.74 14.44 5.41
CA TRP A 250 5.16 13.86 6.63
C TRP A 250 5.83 14.46 7.87
N ASP A 251 5.94 15.79 7.86
CA ASP A 251 6.58 16.63 8.88
C ASP A 251 5.54 17.33 9.77
N GLY A 252 4.26 16.95 9.67
CA GLY A 252 3.20 17.48 10.52
C GLY A 252 3.17 16.85 11.91
N GLU A 253 2.54 17.54 12.84
CA GLU A 253 2.27 17.04 14.18
C GLU A 253 1.18 15.95 14.18
N PRO A 254 1.27 14.94 15.06
CA PRO A 254 0.17 14.01 15.32
C PRO A 254 -1.12 14.77 15.66
N VAL A 255 -2.22 14.39 15.01
CA VAL A 255 -3.57 14.95 15.28
C VAL A 255 -4.41 14.04 16.18
N TRP A 256 -3.88 12.86 16.54
CA TRP A 256 -4.39 11.94 17.56
C TRP A 256 -3.23 11.05 18.05
N SER A 257 -3.41 10.35 19.17
CA SER A 257 -2.41 9.42 19.75
C SER A 257 -3.00 8.03 19.98
N LEU A 258 -2.13 7.03 20.21
CA LEU A 258 -2.57 5.69 20.60
C LEU A 258 -3.24 5.67 21.98
N ASP A 259 -2.92 6.63 22.85
CA ASP A 259 -3.53 6.74 24.19
C ASP A 259 -5.02 7.10 24.11
N ASN A 260 -5.45 7.69 23.00
CA ASN A 260 -6.85 7.99 22.73
C ASN A 260 -7.68 6.75 22.34
N LEU A 261 -7.04 5.58 22.23
CA LEU A 261 -7.69 4.30 21.95
C LEU A 261 -8.11 3.68 23.28
N GLU A 262 -9.17 4.19 23.91
CA GLU A 262 -9.77 3.49 25.04
C GLU A 262 -10.22 2.09 24.60
N GLY A 263 -9.94 1.09 25.45
CA GLY A 263 -10.17 -0.32 25.15
C GLY A 263 -11.64 -0.69 25.26
N ASP A 264 -12.20 -1.16 24.16
CA ASP A 264 -13.33 -2.10 24.15
C ASP A 264 -12.82 -3.54 23.98
#